data_AF-A0A4R4TVT8-F1
#
_entry.id   AF-A0A4R4TVT8-F1
#
_cell.length_a   1.000
_cell.length_b   1.000
_cell.length_c   1.000
_cell.angle_alpha   90.00
_cell.angle_beta   90.00
_cell.angle_gamma   90.00
#
_symmetry.space_group_name_H-M   'P 1'
#
loop_
_entity.id
_entity.type
_entity.pdbx_description
1 polymer ?
#
loop_
_entity_poly.entity_id
_entity_poly.type
_entity_poly.pdbx_seq_one_letter_code
_entity_poly.pdbx_strand_id
1 'polypeptide(L)'
;MWAVGKRCSYHPDAVDHHTGFDGTLDEYIAWVEPKLRARLGGTMHLVANHLVELLGDTAISETYGTSVHWGEPADDPRVNFTTGVRFVDHMARRDGRWAIAERWAVREWTRSDAGRLRPKEAAGPSGTRDGDDPLVRLQRKLRETEASA
;
A
#
# COMPACT_ATOMS: atom_id res chain seq x y z
N MET A 1 8.56 -16.86 1.02
CA MET A 1 7.36 -16.79 0.15
C MET A 1 6.85 -15.35 -0.03
N TRP A 2 6.69 -14.55 1.04
CA TRP A 2 6.13 -13.18 0.96
C TRP A 2 7.04 -12.14 0.28
N ALA A 3 8.34 -12.11 0.60
CA ALA A 3 9.31 -11.22 -0.04
C ALA A 3 9.48 -11.48 -1.55
N VAL A 4 9.35 -12.74 -1.99
CA VAL A 4 9.40 -13.12 -3.41
C VAL A 4 8.19 -12.55 -4.15
N GLY A 5 6.98 -12.67 -3.60
CA GLY A 5 5.77 -12.10 -4.18
C GLY A 5 5.84 -10.58 -4.36
N LYS A 6 6.45 -9.86 -3.41
CA LYS A 6 6.66 -8.41 -3.51
C LYS A 6 7.62 -8.06 -4.64
N ARG A 7 8.78 -8.71 -4.76
CA ARG A 7 9.76 -8.43 -5.83
C ARG A 7 9.20 -8.67 -7.25
N CYS A 8 8.17 -9.50 -7.40
CA CYS A 8 7.51 -9.70 -8.68
C CYS A 8 6.54 -8.57 -9.07
N SER A 9 6.00 -7.83 -8.11
CA SER A 9 4.97 -6.81 -8.40
C SER A 9 5.54 -5.42 -8.58
N TYR A 10 6.81 -5.19 -8.25
CA TYR A 10 7.48 -3.89 -8.25
C TYR A 10 8.66 -3.90 -9.23
N HIS A 11 9.00 -2.72 -9.75
CA HIS A 11 10.30 -2.51 -10.37
C HIS A 11 11.41 -2.50 -9.30
N PRO A 12 12.67 -2.84 -9.65
CA PRO A 12 13.76 -2.90 -8.67
C PRO A 12 14.06 -1.57 -7.95
N ASP A 13 13.84 -0.46 -8.64
CA ASP A 13 14.02 0.93 -8.17
C ASP A 13 12.76 1.52 -7.51
N ALA A 14 11.74 0.70 -7.26
CA ALA A 14 10.46 1.21 -6.79
C ALA A 14 10.53 1.78 -5.37
N VAL A 15 9.69 2.79 -5.12
CA VAL A 15 9.51 3.44 -3.82
C VAL A 15 8.16 3.05 -3.23
N ASP A 16 8.09 2.89 -1.91
CA ASP A 16 6.87 2.54 -1.20
C ASP A 16 6.67 3.44 0.04
N HIS A 17 5.46 3.98 0.17
CA HIS A 17 5.04 4.82 1.28
C HIS A 17 3.96 4.10 2.10
N HIS A 18 4.25 3.85 3.37
CA HIS A 18 3.32 3.24 4.34
C HIS A 18 3.27 4.08 5.62
N THR A 19 2.28 3.81 6.47
CA THR A 19 2.30 4.31 7.86
C THR A 19 3.57 3.81 8.57
N GLY A 20 4.47 4.73 8.90
CA GLY A 20 5.73 4.49 9.58
C GLY A 20 6.89 4.04 8.68
N PHE A 21 6.74 4.13 7.36
CA PHE A 21 7.77 3.79 6.39
C PHE A 21 7.70 4.67 5.14
N ASP A 22 8.87 5.09 4.65
CA ASP A 22 9.04 5.83 3.40
C ASP A 22 10.43 5.48 2.87
N GLY A 23 10.52 4.92 1.66
CA GLY A 23 11.81 4.51 1.09
C GLY A 23 11.68 3.50 -0.05
N THR A 24 12.79 2.87 -0.40
CA THR A 24 12.89 1.89 -1.48
C THR A 24 12.22 0.56 -1.15
N LEU A 25 11.92 -0.26 -2.17
CA LEU A 25 11.37 -1.60 -1.99
C LEU A 25 12.22 -2.49 -1.09
N ASP A 26 13.55 -2.45 -1.23
CA ASP A 26 14.45 -3.29 -0.43
C ASP A 26 14.42 -2.87 1.05
N GLU A 27 14.43 -1.55 1.31
CA GLU A 27 14.26 -1.00 2.66
C GLU A 27 12.89 -1.36 3.24
N TYR A 28 11.84 -1.34 2.43
CA TYR A 28 10.49 -1.71 2.85
C TYR A 28 10.43 -3.16 3.30
N ILE A 29 10.99 -4.08 2.49
CA ILE A 29 11.05 -5.51 2.82
C ILE A 29 11.82 -5.71 4.13
N ALA A 30 12.98 -5.07 4.27
CA ALA A 30 13.80 -5.16 5.48
C ALA A 30 13.08 -4.60 6.73
N TRP A 31 12.28 -3.54 6.56
CA TRP A 31 11.52 -2.91 7.64
C TRP A 31 10.27 -3.69 8.05
N VAL A 32 9.57 -4.28 7.09
CA VAL A 32 8.28 -4.95 7.33
C VAL A 32 8.43 -6.41 7.77
N GLU A 33 9.42 -7.14 7.23
CA GLU A 33 9.57 -8.57 7.49
C GLU A 33 9.72 -8.91 8.99
N PRO A 34 10.58 -8.24 9.77
CA PRO A 34 10.70 -8.53 11.21
C PRO A 34 9.39 -8.27 11.96
N LYS A 35 8.61 -7.25 11.54
CA LYS A 35 7.34 -6.90 12.18
C LYS A 35 6.28 -7.94 11.94
N LEU A 36 6.19 -8.45 10.71
CA LEU A 36 5.25 -9.52 10.37
C LEU A 36 5.60 -10.80 11.12
N ARG A 37 6.89 -11.18 11.17
CA ARG A 37 7.35 -12.39 11.87
C ARG A 37 7.16 -12.33 13.38
N ALA A 38 7.40 -11.17 14.00
CA ALA A 38 7.37 -11.03 15.45
C ALA A 38 5.97 -10.78 16.03
N ARG A 39 5.04 -10.22 15.25
CA ARG A 39 3.77 -9.69 15.77
C ARG A 39 2.52 -10.41 15.28
N LEU A 40 2.62 -11.24 14.24
CA LEU A 40 1.46 -11.84 13.59
C LEU A 40 1.58 -13.35 13.53
N GLY A 41 0.53 -14.04 13.98
CA GLY A 41 0.27 -15.44 13.65
C GLY A 41 -0.16 -15.58 12.18
N GLY A 42 -0.72 -14.52 11.58
CA GLY A 42 -0.98 -14.46 10.15
C GLY A 42 -1.72 -13.22 9.67
N THR A 43 -1.93 -13.16 8.35
CA THR A 43 -2.73 -12.12 7.70
C THR A 43 -3.40 -12.63 6.43
N MET A 44 -4.59 -12.10 6.14
CA MET A 44 -5.29 -12.29 4.87
C MET A 44 -5.63 -10.92 4.29
N HIS A 45 -5.33 -10.72 3.00
CA HIS A 45 -5.61 -9.49 2.29
C HIS A 45 -6.68 -9.77 1.23
N LEU A 46 -7.86 -9.16 1.39
CA LEU A 46 -8.89 -9.13 0.36
C LEU A 46 -8.67 -7.89 -0.51
N VAL A 47 -8.46 -8.12 -1.80
CA VAL A 47 -8.45 -7.07 -2.82
C VAL A 47 -9.87 -6.92 -3.37
N ALA A 48 -10.35 -5.68 -3.44
CA ALA A 48 -11.70 -5.34 -3.87
C ALA A 48 -11.65 -4.52 -5.17
N ASN A 49 -12.57 -3.58 -5.33
CA ASN A 49 -12.65 -2.70 -6.50
C ASN A 49 -11.29 -2.06 -6.81
N HIS A 50 -10.93 -2.08 -8.08
CA HIS A 50 -9.76 -1.41 -8.62
C HIS A 50 -10.16 -0.59 -9.84
N LEU A 51 -9.51 0.56 -10.02
CA LEU A 51 -9.65 1.45 -11.15
C LEU A 51 -8.27 1.76 -11.69
N VAL A 52 -8.09 1.61 -13.01
CA VAL A 52 -6.83 1.86 -13.69
C VAL A 52 -7.03 2.89 -14.79
N GLU A 53 -6.20 3.93 -14.78
CA GLU A 53 -6.08 4.94 -15.83
C GLU A 53 -4.76 4.68 -16.58
N LEU A 54 -4.85 4.30 -17.87
CA LEU A 54 -3.69 4.02 -18.72
C LEU A 54 -3.24 5.31 -19.43
N LEU A 55 -1.94 5.60 -19.34
CA LEU A 55 -1.26 6.80 -19.82
C LEU A 55 0.00 6.38 -20.59
N GLY A 56 -0.21 5.77 -21.76
CA GLY A 56 0.84 5.14 -22.56
C GLY A 56 1.53 3.98 -21.84
N ASP A 57 2.83 4.12 -21.60
CA ASP A 57 3.65 3.16 -20.85
C ASP A 57 3.65 3.43 -19.32
N THR A 58 2.80 4.34 -18.85
CA THR A 58 2.52 4.53 -17.42
C THR A 58 1.05 4.31 -17.12
N ALA A 59 0.71 4.04 -15.87
CA ALA A 59 -0.67 3.97 -15.44
C ALA A 59 -0.83 4.37 -13.98
N ILE A 60 -2.02 4.85 -13.65
CA ILE A 60 -2.45 5.11 -12.28
C ILE A 60 -3.39 3.99 -11.90
N SER A 61 -3.10 3.26 -10.83
CA SER A 61 -3.95 2.20 -10.32
C SER A 61 -4.38 2.51 -8.89
N GLU A 62 -5.68 2.71 -8.68
CA GLU A 62 -6.28 2.78 -7.36
C GLU A 62 -6.94 1.43 -7.04
N THR A 63 -6.60 0.83 -5.90
CA THR A 63 -7.14 -0.46 -5.49
C THR A 63 -7.58 -0.43 -4.03
N TYR A 64 -8.86 -0.75 -3.78
CA TYR A 64 -9.41 -0.87 -2.43
C TYR A 64 -9.17 -2.27 -1.88
N GLY A 65 -8.98 -2.38 -0.57
CA GLY A 65 -8.81 -3.67 0.09
C GLY A 65 -9.13 -3.63 1.57
N THR A 66 -9.20 -4.84 2.14
CA THR A 66 -9.29 -5.05 3.58
C THR A 66 -8.27 -6.11 3.98
N SER A 67 -7.48 -5.82 4.99
CA SER A 67 -6.49 -6.75 5.51
C SER A 67 -6.83 -7.13 6.95
N VAL A 68 -7.05 -8.43 7.18
CA VAL A 68 -7.26 -9.01 8.49
C VAL A 68 -5.92 -9.54 9.01
N HIS A 69 -5.62 -9.26 10.27
CA HIS A 69 -4.40 -9.65 10.94
C HIS A 69 -4.72 -10.27 12.29
N TRP A 70 -4.05 -11.36 12.64
CA TRP A 70 -4.17 -12.00 13.95
C TRP A 70 -2.78 -12.29 14.53
N GLY A 71 -2.66 -12.14 15.84
CA GLY A 71 -1.42 -12.39 16.60
C GLY A 71 -1.41 -13.77 17.25
N GLU A 72 -0.44 -13.97 18.14
CA GLU A 72 -0.39 -15.12 19.05
C GLU A 72 -0.40 -14.63 20.51
N PRO A 73 -1.24 -15.19 21.40
CA PRO A 73 -2.25 -16.22 21.10
C PRO A 73 -3.42 -15.64 20.30
N ALA A 74 -3.92 -16.42 19.33
CA ALA A 74 -4.91 -15.94 18.36
C ALA A 74 -6.27 -15.54 18.95
N ASP A 75 -6.59 -16.02 20.16
CA ASP A 75 -7.84 -15.71 20.87
C ASP A 75 -7.79 -14.39 21.66
N ASP A 76 -6.62 -13.72 21.74
CA ASP A 76 -6.52 -12.40 22.36
C ASP A 76 -6.95 -11.28 21.39
N PRO A 77 -8.12 -10.63 21.61
CA PRO A 77 -8.64 -9.59 20.71
C PRO A 77 -7.76 -8.33 20.67
N ARG A 78 -6.76 -8.20 21.57
CA ARG A 78 -5.83 -7.06 21.59
C ARG A 78 -4.77 -7.15 20.51
N VAL A 79 -4.44 -8.36 20.04
CA VAL A 79 -3.44 -8.58 18.98
C VAL A 79 -4.07 -8.72 17.59
N ASN A 80 -5.40 -8.83 17.52
CA ASN A 80 -6.14 -8.95 16.28
C ASN A 80 -6.70 -7.60 15.82
N PHE A 81 -6.59 -7.34 14.52
CA PHE A 81 -7.12 -6.12 13.92
C PHE A 81 -7.39 -6.27 12.43
N THR A 82 -8.38 -5.52 11.96
CA THR A 82 -8.71 -5.37 10.55
C THR A 82 -8.44 -3.94 10.11
N THR A 83 -7.91 -3.77 8.91
CA THR A 83 -7.62 -2.45 8.34
C THR A 83 -8.20 -2.31 6.95
N GLY A 84 -8.84 -1.17 6.70
CA GLY A 84 -9.18 -0.73 5.35
C GLY A 84 -7.97 -0.08 4.71
N VAL A 85 -7.67 -0.46 3.49
CA VAL A 85 -6.53 0.05 2.73
C VAL A 85 -6.96 0.47 1.34
N ARG A 86 -6.32 1.52 0.84
CA ARG A 86 -6.36 1.94 -0.55
C ARG A 86 -4.93 2.04 -1.04
N PHE A 87 -4.58 1.23 -2.03
CA PHE A 87 -3.31 1.33 -2.71
C PHE A 87 -3.47 2.29 -3.88
N VAL A 88 -2.67 3.34 -3.90
CA VAL A 88 -2.55 4.25 -5.04
C VAL A 88 -1.17 3.99 -5.63
N ASP A 89 -1.14 3.49 -6.86
CA ASP A 89 0.07 3.00 -7.51
C ASP A 89 0.35 3.78 -8.79
N HIS A 90 1.60 4.25 -8.90
CA HIS A 90 2.20 4.58 -10.17
C HIS A 90 2.78 3.31 -10.77
N MET A 91 2.15 2.84 -11.84
CA MET A 91 2.56 1.68 -12.61
C MET A 91 3.38 2.14 -13.81
N ALA A 92 4.45 1.41 -14.15
CA ALA A 92 5.22 1.65 -15.35
C ALA A 92 5.42 0.36 -16.14
N ARG A 93 5.35 0.45 -17.46
CA ARG A 93 5.72 -0.61 -18.39
C ARG A 93 7.16 -0.42 -18.83
N ARG A 94 8.04 -1.35 -18.46
CA ARG A 94 9.45 -1.34 -18.86
C ARG A 94 9.79 -2.71 -19.43
N ASP A 95 10.45 -2.73 -20.57
CA ASP A 95 10.81 -3.98 -21.29
C ASP A 95 9.60 -4.93 -21.45
N GLY A 96 8.44 -4.37 -21.78
CA GLY A 96 7.19 -5.10 -21.98
C GLY A 96 6.46 -5.53 -20.69
N ARG A 97 7.02 -5.30 -19.51
CA ARG A 97 6.46 -5.71 -18.21
C ARG A 97 5.90 -4.52 -17.42
N TRP A 98 4.66 -4.66 -16.98
CA TRP A 98 4.05 -3.78 -15.97
C TRP A 98 4.52 -4.15 -14.57
N ALA A 99 4.92 -3.17 -13.79
CA ALA A 99 5.16 -3.29 -12.36
C ALA A 99 4.98 -1.94 -11.66
N ILE A 100 4.85 -1.98 -10.33
CA ILE A 100 4.73 -0.80 -9.47
C ILE A 100 6.08 -0.08 -9.47
N ALA A 101 6.08 1.20 -9.85
CA ALA A 101 7.22 2.09 -9.74
C ALA A 101 7.18 2.91 -8.43
N GLU A 102 5.99 3.28 -7.96
CA GLU A 102 5.81 4.01 -6.71
C GLU A 102 4.43 3.65 -6.10
N ARG A 103 4.37 3.42 -4.79
CA ARG A 103 3.11 3.08 -4.09
C ARG A 103 2.87 3.97 -2.89
N TRP A 104 1.63 4.45 -2.76
CA TRP A 104 1.09 4.98 -1.51
C TRP A 104 0.08 3.99 -0.95
N ALA A 105 0.46 3.29 0.13
CA ALA A 105 -0.44 2.42 0.87
C ALA A 105 -1.23 3.23 1.91
N VAL A 106 -2.35 3.79 1.46
CA VAL A 106 -3.24 4.62 2.27
C VAL A 106 -4.01 3.74 3.23
N ARG A 107 -3.72 3.87 4.52
CA ARG A 107 -4.47 3.20 5.58
C ARG A 107 -5.66 4.07 5.97
N GLU A 108 -6.83 3.75 5.42
CA GLU A 108 -8.05 4.53 5.63
C GLU A 108 -8.56 4.42 7.07
N TRP A 109 -8.49 3.23 7.65
CA TRP A 109 -8.88 2.98 9.03
C TRP A 109 -8.28 1.68 9.57
N THR A 110 -8.25 1.57 10.89
CA THR A 110 -7.91 0.33 11.60
C THR A 110 -8.95 0.09 12.69
N ARG A 111 -9.51 -1.12 12.74
CA ARG A 111 -10.39 -1.60 13.81
C ARG A 111 -9.69 -2.72 14.55
N SER A 112 -9.60 -2.61 15.87
CA SER A 112 -9.20 -3.73 16.73
C SER A 112 -10.43 -4.58 17.04
N ASP A 113 -10.22 -5.87 17.16
CA ASP A 113 -11.27 -6.81 17.55
C ASP A 113 -11.69 -6.61 19.02
N ALA A 114 -10.92 -5.86 19.81
CA ALA A 114 -11.32 -5.32 21.11
C ALA A 114 -12.38 -4.19 21.02
N GLY A 115 -13.03 -4.01 19.87
CA GLY A 115 -14.20 -3.12 19.71
C GLY A 115 -13.88 -1.64 19.53
N ARG A 116 -12.68 -1.28 19.09
CA ARG A 116 -12.26 0.13 18.94
C ARG A 116 -11.60 0.45 17.61
N LEU A 117 -11.87 1.65 17.08
CA LEU A 117 -11.02 2.25 16.06
C LEU A 117 -9.66 2.57 16.68
N ARG A 118 -8.59 2.26 15.95
CA ARG A 118 -7.23 2.58 16.35
C ARG A 118 -6.77 3.85 15.64
N PRO A 119 -6.15 4.80 16.36
CA PRO A 119 -5.51 5.93 15.72
C PRO A 119 -4.34 5.45 14.86
N LYS A 120 -3.99 6.23 13.85
CA LYS A 120 -2.83 5.99 12.99
C LYS A 120 -1.56 6.02 13.85
N GLU A 121 -0.73 4.99 13.72
CA GLU A 121 0.38 4.75 14.64
C GLU A 121 1.65 5.59 14.34
N ALA A 122 1.74 6.18 13.15
CA ALA A 122 2.89 6.99 12.71
C ALA A 122 2.52 7.89 11.51
N ALA A 123 3.45 8.70 11.04
CA ALA A 123 3.32 9.44 9.78
C ALA A 123 3.22 8.50 8.57
N GLY A 124 2.68 8.98 7.45
CA GLY A 124 2.56 8.23 6.20
C GLY A 124 1.36 8.69 5.37
N PRO A 125 1.01 8.00 4.27
CA PRO A 125 -0.09 8.40 3.41
C PRO A 125 -1.44 8.39 4.13
N SER A 126 -2.26 9.40 3.88
CA SER A 126 -3.64 9.54 4.39
C SER A 126 -4.54 9.96 3.25
N GLY A 127 -5.76 9.44 3.19
CA GLY A 127 -6.78 9.95 2.30
C GLY A 127 -7.25 11.33 2.77
N THR A 128 -7.48 12.24 1.84
CA THR A 128 -8.06 13.56 2.12
C THR A 128 -9.20 13.85 1.15
N ARG A 129 -9.99 14.88 1.45
CA ARG A 129 -11.13 15.31 0.60
C ARG A 129 -10.76 16.48 -0.33
N ASP A 130 -9.48 16.81 -0.41
CA ASP A 130 -8.96 17.97 -1.11
C ASP A 130 -7.91 17.54 -2.16
N GLY A 131 -7.22 18.53 -2.72
CA GLY A 131 -6.21 18.31 -3.75
C GLY A 131 -4.94 17.61 -3.28
N ASP A 132 -4.81 17.29 -1.99
CA ASP A 132 -3.65 16.63 -1.39
C ASP A 132 -3.80 15.11 -1.26
N ASP A 133 -4.95 14.54 -1.66
CA ASP A 133 -5.15 13.09 -1.67
C ASP A 133 -4.09 12.44 -2.58
N PRO A 134 -3.46 11.32 -2.17
CA PRO A 134 -2.43 10.66 -2.96
C PRO A 134 -2.85 10.36 -4.40
N LEU A 135 -4.13 9.99 -4.64
CA LEU A 135 -4.64 9.77 -5.99
C LEU A 135 -4.61 11.07 -6.80
N VAL A 136 -5.15 12.15 -6.24
CA VAL A 136 -5.28 13.44 -6.94
C VAL A 136 -3.90 14.02 -7.25
N ARG A 137 -2.95 13.91 -6.32
CA ARG A 137 -1.56 14.34 -6.53
C ARG A 137 -0.88 13.55 -7.64
N LEU A 138 -1.06 12.22 -7.66
CA LEU A 138 -0.47 11.37 -8.69
C LEU A 138 -1.08 11.64 -10.08
N GLN A 139 -2.40 11.79 -10.16
CA GLN A 139 -3.10 12.17 -11.39
C GLN A 139 -2.59 13.48 -11.97
N ARG A 140 -2.42 14.51 -11.12
CA ARG A 140 -1.86 15.80 -11.53
C ARG A 140 -0.44 15.64 -12.10
N LYS A 141 0.44 14.97 -11.34
CA LYS A 141 1.84 14.73 -11.71
C LYS A 141 1.98 14.05 -13.08
N LEU A 142 1.24 12.96 -13.32
CA LEU A 142 1.40 12.20 -14.57
C LEU A 142 0.76 12.89 -15.78
N ARG A 143 -0.40 13.54 -15.61
CA ARG A 143 -1.04 14.28 -16.70
C ARG A 143 -0.25 15.52 -17.13
N GLU A 144 0.40 16.22 -16.20
CA GLU A 144 1.32 17.32 -16.52
C GLU A 144 2.54 16.84 -17.32
N THR A 145 3.01 15.62 -17.02
CA THR A 145 4.13 15.00 -17.72
C THR A 145 3.74 14.63 -19.16
N GLU A 146 2.57 14.04 -19.39
CA GLU A 146 2.07 13.75 -20.74
C GLU A 146 1.81 15.02 -21.56
N ALA A 147 1.28 16.07 -20.95
CA ALA A 147 1.04 17.34 -21.65
C ALA A 147 2.34 18.06 -22.08
N SER A 148 3.47 17.69 -21.49
CA SER A 148 4.79 18.26 -21.77
C SER A 148 5.65 17.41 -22.71
N ALA A 149 5.17 16.22 -23.11
CA ALA A 149 5.87 15.25 -23.97
C ALA A 149 5.40 15.37 -25.44
#